data_AF-A0A329QA68-F1
#
_entry.id   AF-A0A329QA68-F1
#
_cell.length_a   1.000
_cell.length_b   1.000
_cell.length_c   1.000
_cell.angle_alpha   90.00
_cell.angle_beta   90.00
_cell.angle_gamma   90.00
#
_symmetry.space_group_name_H-M   'P 1'
#
loop_
_entity.id
_entity.type
_entity.pdbx_description
1 polymer ?
#
loop_
_entity_poly.entity_id
_entity_poly.type
_entity_poly.pdbx_seq_one_letter_code
_entity_poly.pdbx_strand_id
1 'polypeptide(L)'
;MTISARLTGMMIPSEVIALADAQDGIVTRAQILAAGMTESALKHASRTGGSWQRVGRGIYATFTGPLQLRHRLRAALLYAGPEAMVTGAEACRAYGLEYVPHGAQPVILVPEYVHRGASPFVRVQRTRRMPERRVIKEIPVAAPERAVVDACPADVSLRAARALLCEAVQKAMATPAQITDELRSARWPGSQVARRALDDVVVGCRSAPECELRDAIAMSSELGEPLWNVPLPDTGGRTLIPDACWPDARVVVEIDSAQWHRFGDRVEATERRRAAYAALGWTVVPVSPRRLRAEPVAVLAQIEAAVRAGRTRLVAGA
;
A
#
# COMPACT_ATOMS: atom_id res chain seq x y z
N MET A 1 -2.11 -30.14 -11.34
CA MET A 1 -2.03 -31.42 -10.61
C MET A 1 -3.46 -31.84 -10.34
N THR A 2 -3.97 -32.76 -11.16
CA THR A 2 -5.39 -33.13 -11.25
C THR A 2 -5.82 -33.84 -9.97
N ILE A 3 -6.76 -33.26 -9.21
CA ILE A 3 -7.30 -33.89 -8.01
C ILE A 3 -8.22 -35.04 -8.47
N SER A 4 -7.69 -36.25 -8.32
CA SER A 4 -8.36 -37.50 -8.69
C SER A 4 -9.65 -37.68 -7.89
N ALA A 5 -10.76 -37.71 -8.62
CA ALA A 5 -12.08 -38.02 -8.14
C ALA A 5 -12.17 -39.49 -7.73
N ARG A 6 -12.05 -39.77 -6.43
CA ARG A 6 -12.64 -40.95 -5.78
C ARG A 6 -12.63 -40.71 -4.27
N LEU A 7 -13.72 -40.13 -3.78
CA LEU A 7 -14.08 -40.12 -2.36
C LEU A 7 -15.19 -41.15 -2.18
N THR A 8 -14.98 -42.05 -1.24
CA THR A 8 -15.73 -43.29 -0.97
C THR A 8 -17.25 -43.09 -1.03
N GLY A 9 -17.90 -43.63 -2.08
CA GLY A 9 -19.35 -43.82 -2.17
C GLY A 9 -20.23 -42.63 -2.61
N MET A 10 -19.66 -41.43 -2.85
CA MET A 10 -20.43 -40.25 -3.26
C MET A 10 -20.01 -39.77 -4.65
N MET A 11 -20.94 -39.79 -5.61
CA MET A 11 -20.71 -39.25 -6.95
C MET A 11 -20.88 -37.73 -6.91
N ILE A 12 -19.78 -37.00 -7.03
CA ILE A 12 -19.79 -35.55 -7.22
C ILE A 12 -19.97 -35.28 -8.72
N PRO A 13 -20.96 -34.48 -9.15
CA PRO A 13 -21.13 -34.15 -10.56
C PRO A 13 -19.86 -33.55 -11.18
N SER A 14 -19.53 -33.91 -12.41
CA SER A 14 -18.34 -33.42 -13.12
C SER A 14 -18.34 -31.89 -13.27
N GLU A 15 -19.52 -31.29 -13.43
CA GLU A 15 -19.70 -29.83 -13.47
C GLU A 15 -19.27 -29.16 -12.15
N VAL A 16 -19.54 -29.79 -11.00
CA VAL A 16 -19.09 -29.27 -9.70
C VAL A 16 -17.57 -29.33 -9.58
N ILE A 17 -16.94 -30.38 -10.10
CA ILE A 17 -15.48 -30.53 -10.12
C ILE A 17 -14.87 -29.44 -11.01
N ALA A 18 -15.39 -29.26 -12.23
CA ALA A 18 -14.91 -28.24 -13.16
C ALA A 18 -15.06 -26.81 -12.59
N LEU A 19 -16.19 -26.52 -11.93
CA LEU A 19 -16.40 -25.26 -11.23
C LEU A 19 -15.40 -25.05 -10.09
N ALA A 20 -15.15 -26.09 -9.29
CA ALA A 20 -14.19 -26.02 -8.22
C ALA A 20 -12.77 -25.76 -8.76
N ASP A 21 -12.35 -26.47 -9.80
CA ASP A 21 -11.02 -26.31 -10.41
C ASP A 21 -10.82 -24.89 -10.98
N ALA A 22 -11.86 -24.34 -11.63
CA ALA A 22 -11.84 -22.95 -12.15
C ALA A 22 -11.88 -21.88 -11.05
N GLN A 23 -12.30 -22.24 -9.83
CA GLN A 23 -12.51 -21.32 -8.72
C GLN A 23 -11.64 -21.67 -7.50
N ASP A 24 -10.44 -22.18 -7.73
CA ASP A 24 -9.44 -22.45 -6.67
C ASP A 24 -9.98 -23.36 -5.54
N GLY A 25 -10.82 -24.33 -5.90
CA GLY A 25 -11.51 -25.23 -4.98
C GLY A 25 -12.65 -24.60 -4.18
N ILE A 26 -13.08 -23.37 -4.51
CA ILE A 26 -14.14 -22.65 -3.80
C ILE A 26 -15.42 -22.60 -4.63
N VAL A 27 -16.53 -23.01 -4.03
CA VAL A 27 -17.84 -23.08 -4.69
C VAL A 27 -18.94 -22.53 -3.79
N THR A 28 -19.99 -21.97 -4.40
CA THR A 28 -21.19 -21.54 -3.67
C THR A 28 -22.23 -22.65 -3.63
N ARG A 29 -23.09 -22.64 -2.61
CA ARG A 29 -24.26 -23.54 -2.53
C ARG A 29 -25.11 -23.44 -3.80
N ALA A 30 -25.35 -22.23 -4.29
CA ALA A 30 -26.16 -22.01 -5.49
C ALA A 30 -25.53 -22.69 -6.72
N GLN A 31 -24.21 -22.56 -6.92
CA GLN A 31 -23.49 -23.24 -7.99
C GLN A 31 -23.55 -24.76 -7.86
N ILE A 32 -23.33 -25.29 -6.66
CA ILE A 32 -23.37 -26.73 -6.37
C ILE A 32 -24.73 -27.32 -6.73
N LEU A 33 -25.82 -26.68 -6.30
CA LEU A 33 -27.18 -27.14 -6.58
C LEU A 33 -27.56 -27.01 -8.06
N ALA A 34 -27.16 -25.91 -8.71
CA ALA A 34 -27.40 -25.70 -10.14
C ALA A 34 -26.68 -26.75 -11.00
N ALA A 35 -25.50 -27.21 -10.56
CA ALA A 35 -24.72 -28.28 -11.18
C ALA A 35 -25.21 -29.70 -10.79
N GLY A 36 -26.41 -29.83 -10.21
CA GLY A 36 -27.08 -31.11 -9.97
C GLY A 36 -26.71 -31.85 -8.69
N MET A 37 -25.88 -31.29 -7.81
CA MET A 37 -25.56 -31.92 -6.53
C MET A 37 -26.68 -31.66 -5.51
N THR A 38 -27.11 -32.71 -4.79
CA THR A 38 -28.22 -32.59 -3.83
C THR A 38 -27.79 -31.95 -2.50
N GLU A 39 -28.74 -31.38 -1.75
CA GLU A 39 -28.52 -30.89 -0.38
C GLU A 39 -27.93 -31.97 0.55
N SER A 40 -28.42 -33.21 0.41
CA SER A 40 -27.94 -34.34 1.21
C SER A 40 -26.47 -34.65 0.91
N ALA A 41 -26.09 -34.67 -0.37
CA ALA A 41 -24.71 -34.85 -0.77
C ALA A 41 -23.81 -33.71 -0.25
N LEU A 42 -24.26 -32.45 -0.34
CA LEU A 42 -23.52 -31.31 0.20
C LEU A 42 -23.33 -31.43 1.72
N LYS A 43 -24.39 -31.76 2.46
CA LYS A 43 -24.33 -31.95 3.91
C LYS A 43 -23.39 -33.10 4.29
N HIS A 44 -23.39 -34.18 3.50
CA HIS A 44 -22.48 -35.31 3.70
C HIS A 44 -21.02 -34.91 3.43
N ALA A 45 -20.76 -34.16 2.36
CA ALA A 45 -19.41 -33.69 2.00
C ALA A 45 -18.84 -32.75 3.07
N SER A 46 -19.67 -31.87 3.64
CA SER A 46 -19.26 -30.81 4.56
C SER A 46 -19.45 -31.12 6.05
N ARG A 47 -19.73 -32.38 6.42
CA ARG A 47 -19.87 -32.81 7.82
C ARG A 47 -18.50 -32.88 8.51
N THR A 48 -18.49 -33.01 9.84
CA THR A 48 -17.25 -33.31 10.58
C THR A 48 -16.62 -34.62 10.06
N GLY A 49 -15.35 -34.56 9.66
CA GLY A 49 -14.64 -35.66 9.01
C GLY A 49 -15.01 -35.89 7.53
N GLY A 50 -15.81 -35.00 6.94
CA GLY A 50 -16.07 -34.95 5.51
C GLY A 50 -14.88 -34.36 4.73
N SER A 51 -14.93 -34.46 3.41
CA SER A 51 -13.86 -34.00 2.50
C SER A 51 -13.89 -32.51 2.20
N TRP A 52 -14.97 -31.82 2.56
CA TRP A 52 -15.17 -30.40 2.30
C TRP A 52 -15.29 -29.63 3.61
N GLN A 53 -14.95 -28.35 3.58
CA GLN A 53 -15.14 -27.46 4.71
C GLN A 53 -15.98 -26.24 4.33
N ARG A 54 -16.72 -25.70 5.30
CA ARG A 54 -17.52 -24.49 5.11
C ARG A 54 -16.66 -23.25 5.38
N VAL A 55 -16.52 -22.38 4.38
CA VAL A 55 -15.78 -21.11 4.49
C VAL A 55 -16.66 -19.99 5.06
N GLY A 56 -17.94 -19.98 4.64
CA GLY A 56 -18.90 -18.95 4.99
C GLY A 56 -20.33 -19.40 4.78
N ARG A 57 -21.29 -18.49 4.94
CA ARG A 57 -22.70 -18.81 4.64
C ARG A 57 -22.85 -19.07 3.14
N GLY A 58 -23.14 -20.33 2.80
CA GLY A 58 -23.34 -20.76 1.42
C GLY A 58 -22.06 -20.85 0.58
N ILE A 59 -20.88 -20.90 1.22
CA ILE A 59 -19.58 -20.98 0.54
C ILE A 59 -18.77 -22.13 1.14
N TYR A 60 -18.26 -22.97 0.26
CA TYR A 60 -17.58 -24.21 0.60
C TYR A 60 -16.24 -24.29 -0.12
N ALA A 61 -15.27 -24.88 0.54
CA ALA A 61 -14.05 -25.35 -0.10
C ALA A 61 -14.16 -26.86 -0.27
N THR A 62 -13.80 -27.36 -1.45
CA THR A 62 -13.88 -28.79 -1.81
C THR A 62 -12.74 -29.64 -1.22
N PHE A 63 -12.03 -29.08 -0.25
CA PHE A 63 -10.90 -29.67 0.47
C PHE A 63 -10.92 -29.29 1.96
N THR A 64 -10.16 -29.99 2.81
CA THR A 64 -10.11 -29.77 4.27
C THR A 64 -8.85 -29.07 4.79
N GLY A 65 -7.84 -28.86 3.94
CA GLY A 65 -6.61 -28.17 4.31
C GLY A 65 -6.77 -26.66 4.60
N PRO A 66 -5.74 -25.99 5.14
CA PRO A 66 -5.80 -24.56 5.46
C PRO A 66 -6.12 -23.68 4.25
N LEU A 67 -6.95 -22.65 4.45
CA LEU A 67 -7.28 -21.67 3.41
C LEU A 67 -6.14 -20.67 3.20
N GLN A 68 -5.50 -20.74 2.03
CA GLN A 68 -4.58 -19.73 1.55
C GLN A 68 -5.29 -18.41 1.24
N LEU A 69 -4.52 -17.33 1.07
CA LEU A 69 -5.06 -16.00 0.74
C LEU A 69 -5.92 -16.04 -0.54
N ARG A 70 -5.46 -16.72 -1.59
CA ARG A 70 -6.18 -16.84 -2.86
C ARG A 70 -7.57 -17.46 -2.68
N HIS A 71 -7.68 -18.52 -1.87
CA HIS A 71 -8.96 -19.15 -1.52
C HIS A 71 -9.89 -18.18 -0.78
N ARG A 72 -9.35 -17.39 0.16
CA ARG A 72 -10.11 -16.37 0.90
C ARG A 72 -10.62 -15.25 -0.01
N LEU A 73 -9.79 -14.77 -0.95
CA LEU A 73 -10.18 -13.77 -1.94
C LEU A 73 -11.26 -14.30 -2.88
N ARG A 74 -11.12 -15.54 -3.37
CA ARG A 74 -12.13 -16.18 -4.23
C ARG A 74 -13.46 -16.34 -3.51
N ALA A 75 -13.44 -16.83 -2.26
CA ALA A 75 -14.63 -16.91 -1.41
C ALA A 75 -15.28 -15.55 -1.21
N ALA A 76 -14.49 -14.51 -0.94
CA ALA A 76 -14.96 -13.15 -0.76
C ALA A 76 -15.62 -12.57 -2.02
N LEU A 77 -15.06 -12.83 -3.21
CA LEU A 77 -15.64 -12.42 -4.49
C LEU A 77 -16.95 -13.16 -4.80
N LEU A 78 -16.98 -14.48 -4.63
CA LEU A 78 -18.19 -15.28 -4.81
C LEU A 78 -19.31 -14.88 -3.84
N TYR A 79 -18.94 -14.53 -2.59
CA TYR A 79 -19.87 -13.99 -1.61
C TYR A 79 -20.49 -12.67 -2.09
N ALA A 80 -19.66 -11.79 -2.62
CA ALA A 80 -20.04 -10.43 -2.99
C ALA A 80 -20.85 -10.38 -4.29
N GLY A 81 -20.50 -11.18 -5.29
CA GLY A 81 -21.21 -11.29 -6.57
C GLY A 81 -20.32 -11.00 -7.79
N PRO A 82 -20.87 -11.09 -9.02
CA PRO A 82 -20.09 -11.06 -10.27
C PRO A 82 -19.43 -9.71 -10.59
N GLU A 83 -19.99 -8.62 -10.08
CA GLU A 83 -19.48 -7.25 -10.25
C GLU A 83 -18.46 -6.86 -9.18
N ALA A 84 -18.16 -7.76 -8.25
CA ALA A 84 -17.25 -7.52 -7.16
C ALA A 84 -15.78 -7.53 -7.63
N MET A 85 -14.96 -6.72 -6.96
CA MET A 85 -13.51 -6.71 -7.16
C MET A 85 -12.78 -6.53 -5.83
N VAL A 86 -11.56 -7.05 -5.74
CA VAL A 86 -10.68 -6.85 -4.59
C VAL A 86 -10.14 -5.42 -4.62
N THR A 87 -10.15 -4.74 -3.47
CA THR A 87 -9.58 -3.41 -3.31
C THR A 87 -8.73 -3.35 -2.04
N GLY A 88 -8.17 -2.18 -1.73
CA GLY A 88 -7.44 -1.94 -0.51
C GLY A 88 -6.12 -2.69 -0.45
N ALA A 89 -5.78 -3.15 0.76
CA ALA A 89 -4.50 -3.76 1.06
C ALA A 89 -4.16 -4.96 0.14
N GLU A 90 -5.12 -5.86 -0.11
CA GLU A 90 -4.86 -7.04 -0.92
C GLU A 90 -4.69 -6.72 -2.41
N ALA A 91 -5.38 -5.69 -2.92
CA ALA A 91 -5.13 -5.18 -4.27
C ALA A 91 -3.75 -4.51 -4.36
N CYS A 92 -3.37 -3.71 -3.36
CA CYS A 92 -2.04 -3.09 -3.30
C CYS A 92 -0.91 -4.14 -3.33
N ARG A 93 -1.04 -5.23 -2.55
CA ARG A 93 -0.08 -6.34 -2.58
C ARG A 93 -0.06 -7.05 -3.93
N ALA A 94 -1.20 -7.19 -4.60
CA ALA A 94 -1.27 -7.77 -5.94
C ALA A 94 -0.51 -6.92 -6.99
N TYR A 95 -0.46 -5.60 -6.78
CA TYR A 95 0.35 -4.67 -7.58
C TYR A 95 1.84 -4.62 -7.17
N GLY A 96 2.25 -5.38 -6.15
CA GLY A 96 3.64 -5.41 -5.69
C GLY A 96 4.04 -4.24 -4.78
N LEU A 97 3.06 -3.59 -4.12
CA LEU A 97 3.33 -2.62 -3.06
C LEU A 97 3.68 -3.34 -1.75
N GLU A 98 4.67 -2.82 -1.04
CA GLU A 98 5.29 -3.45 0.13
C GLU A 98 4.90 -2.74 1.45
N TYR A 99 4.71 -1.43 1.43
CA TYR A 99 4.34 -0.64 2.62
C TYR A 99 2.84 -0.68 2.95
N VAL A 100 2.19 -1.78 2.59
CA VAL A 100 0.75 -1.97 2.78
C VAL A 100 0.42 -2.25 4.26
N PRO A 101 -0.56 -1.54 4.86
CA PRO A 101 -1.01 -1.82 6.22
C PRO A 101 -1.40 -3.30 6.44
N HIS A 102 -1.00 -3.86 7.59
CA HIS A 102 -1.29 -5.24 7.98
C HIS A 102 -2.61 -5.35 8.75
N GLY A 103 -3.16 -6.56 8.86
CA GLY A 103 -4.23 -6.88 9.82
C GLY A 103 -5.67 -6.64 9.35
N ALA A 104 -5.89 -6.12 8.14
CA ALA A 104 -7.24 -5.96 7.61
C ALA A 104 -7.78 -7.26 6.97
N GLN A 105 -9.08 -7.53 7.16
CA GLN A 105 -9.80 -8.50 6.32
C GLN A 105 -9.73 -8.06 4.84
N PRO A 106 -9.83 -9.00 3.88
CA PRO A 106 -9.99 -8.65 2.49
C PRO A 106 -11.15 -7.66 2.28
N VAL A 107 -10.89 -6.61 1.52
CA VAL A 107 -11.88 -5.60 1.18
C VAL A 107 -12.38 -5.90 -0.23
N ILE A 108 -13.68 -6.09 -0.36
CA ILE A 108 -14.32 -6.32 -1.65
C ILE A 108 -15.21 -5.13 -1.97
N LEU A 109 -14.93 -4.49 -3.10
CA LEU A 109 -15.69 -3.37 -3.60
C LEU A 109 -16.86 -3.86 -4.46
N VAL A 110 -18.05 -3.33 -4.22
CA VAL A 110 -19.27 -3.64 -4.96
C VAL A 110 -20.06 -2.37 -5.30
N PRO A 111 -20.94 -2.41 -6.32
CA PRO A 111 -21.89 -1.33 -6.59
C PRO A 111 -22.81 -1.02 -5.39
N GLU A 112 -23.30 0.22 -5.31
CA GLU A 112 -24.10 0.70 -4.16
C GLU A 112 -25.38 -0.11 -3.91
N TYR A 113 -26.00 -0.64 -4.97
CA TYR A 113 -27.21 -1.47 -4.89
C TYR A 113 -26.95 -2.91 -4.41
N VAL A 114 -25.68 -3.34 -4.28
CA VAL A 114 -25.36 -4.69 -3.81
C VAL A 114 -25.35 -4.70 -2.28
N HIS A 115 -26.34 -5.38 -1.70
CA HIS A 115 -26.46 -5.56 -0.26
C HIS A 115 -26.00 -6.95 0.17
N ARG A 116 -24.98 -6.99 1.03
CA ARG A 116 -24.50 -8.21 1.67
C ARG A 116 -24.54 -8.05 3.18
N GLY A 117 -24.88 -9.13 3.88
CA GLY A 117 -24.85 -9.16 5.34
C GLY A 117 -23.43 -9.03 5.88
N ALA A 118 -23.30 -8.79 7.19
CA ALA A 118 -21.99 -8.83 7.84
C ALA A 118 -21.36 -10.21 7.66
N SER A 119 -20.05 -10.23 7.41
CA SER A 119 -19.28 -11.45 7.23
C SER A 119 -17.98 -11.38 8.03
N PRO A 120 -17.61 -12.44 8.79
CA PRO A 120 -16.40 -12.45 9.60
C PRO A 120 -15.12 -12.68 8.79
N PHE A 121 -15.22 -12.93 7.47
CA PHE A 121 -14.05 -13.22 6.63
C PHE A 121 -13.84 -12.22 5.49
N VAL A 122 -14.77 -11.28 5.28
CA VAL A 122 -14.70 -10.27 4.22
C VAL A 122 -15.38 -8.98 4.65
N ARG A 123 -14.73 -7.85 4.35
CA ARG A 123 -15.35 -6.53 4.44
C ARG A 123 -15.87 -6.13 3.07
N VAL A 124 -17.19 -6.07 2.91
CA VAL A 124 -17.83 -5.58 1.68
C VAL A 124 -17.99 -4.07 1.77
N GLN A 125 -17.36 -3.36 0.84
CA GLN A 125 -17.45 -1.91 0.72
C GLN A 125 -18.29 -1.56 -0.51
N ARG A 126 -19.29 -0.70 -0.32
CA ARG A 126 -20.16 -0.24 -1.40
C ARG A 126 -19.64 1.08 -1.97
N THR A 127 -19.85 1.29 -3.26
CA THR A 127 -19.51 2.57 -3.90
C THR A 127 -20.48 2.96 -5.00
N ARG A 128 -20.67 4.27 -5.18
CA ARG A 128 -21.48 4.83 -6.27
C ARG A 128 -20.75 4.81 -7.60
N ARG A 129 -19.42 4.87 -7.55
CA ARG A 129 -18.53 4.90 -8.72
C ARG A 129 -17.61 3.70 -8.63
N MET A 130 -17.90 2.68 -9.42
CA MET A 130 -16.99 1.54 -9.60
C MET A 130 -15.75 2.02 -10.38
N PRO A 131 -14.53 1.71 -9.91
CA PRO A 131 -13.30 2.03 -10.63
C PRO A 131 -13.12 1.10 -11.82
N GLU A 132 -12.10 1.38 -12.65
CA GLU A 132 -11.65 0.44 -13.67
C GLU A 132 -11.32 -0.93 -13.02
N ARG A 133 -11.83 -2.00 -13.63
CA ARG A 133 -11.56 -3.37 -13.23
C ARG A 133 -10.32 -3.88 -13.95
N ARG A 134 -9.31 -4.32 -13.21
CA ARG A 134 -8.16 -5.06 -13.73
C ARG A 134 -8.20 -6.51 -13.27
N VAL A 135 -7.46 -7.38 -13.93
CA VAL A 135 -7.36 -8.80 -13.56
C VAL A 135 -5.90 -9.17 -13.34
N ILE A 136 -5.56 -9.54 -12.10
CA ILE A 136 -4.21 -10.00 -11.75
C ILE A 136 -4.32 -11.44 -11.28
N LYS A 137 -3.63 -12.35 -11.97
CA LYS A 137 -3.68 -13.80 -11.66
C LYS A 137 -5.13 -14.30 -11.53
N GLU A 138 -6.01 -13.90 -12.45
CA GLU A 138 -7.45 -14.28 -12.51
C GLU A 138 -8.31 -13.75 -11.34
N ILE A 139 -7.79 -12.81 -10.57
CA ILE A 139 -8.52 -12.11 -9.52
C ILE A 139 -8.88 -10.70 -10.02
N PRO A 140 -10.18 -10.33 -10.06
CA PRO A 140 -10.57 -8.96 -10.34
C PRO A 140 -10.13 -8.04 -9.21
N VAL A 141 -9.39 -6.99 -9.55
CA VAL A 141 -8.85 -5.98 -8.65
C VAL A 141 -9.25 -4.58 -9.12
N ALA A 142 -9.46 -3.66 -8.19
CA ALA A 142 -9.63 -2.25 -8.48
C ALA A 142 -8.34 -1.65 -9.05
N ALA A 143 -8.45 -0.60 -9.87
CA ALA A 143 -7.31 0.20 -10.32
C ALA A 143 -6.43 0.67 -9.14
N PRO A 144 -5.09 0.83 -9.34
CA PRO A 144 -4.16 1.11 -8.25
C PRO A 144 -4.50 2.35 -7.41
N GLU A 145 -4.93 3.44 -8.02
CA GLU A 145 -5.33 4.68 -7.35
C GLU A 145 -6.47 4.44 -6.36
N ARG A 146 -7.44 3.60 -6.73
CA ARG A 146 -8.54 3.23 -5.85
C ARG A 146 -8.07 2.24 -4.77
N ALA A 147 -7.26 1.25 -5.15
CA ALA A 147 -6.71 0.28 -4.21
C ALA A 147 -5.93 0.96 -3.08
N VAL A 148 -5.09 1.95 -3.39
CA VAL A 148 -4.29 2.69 -2.41
C VAL A 148 -5.17 3.50 -1.46
N VAL A 149 -6.20 4.17 -2.00
CA VAL A 149 -7.17 4.95 -1.19
C VAL A 149 -7.98 4.05 -0.25
N ASP A 150 -8.46 2.90 -0.73
CA ASP A 150 -9.21 1.93 0.08
C ASP A 150 -8.30 1.17 1.08
N ALA A 151 -6.98 1.21 0.90
CA ALA A 151 -6.00 0.61 1.80
C ALA A 151 -5.72 1.48 3.05
N CYS A 152 -6.33 2.66 3.13
CA CYS A 152 -6.29 3.55 4.28
C CYS A 152 -7.59 3.42 5.13
N PRO A 153 -7.69 2.42 6.03
CA PRO A 153 -8.80 2.31 6.96
C PRO A 153 -8.85 3.47 7.97
N ALA A 154 -9.91 3.53 8.77
CA ALA A 154 -10.14 4.63 9.72
C ALA A 154 -9.03 4.80 10.77
N ASP A 155 -8.40 3.69 11.16
CA ASP A 155 -7.35 3.58 12.17
C ASP A 155 -5.93 3.56 11.57
N VAL A 156 -5.80 3.83 10.26
CA VAL A 156 -4.49 3.88 9.62
C VAL A 156 -3.63 4.98 10.24
N SER A 157 -2.38 4.65 10.59
CA SER A 157 -1.43 5.67 11.03
C SER A 157 -1.03 6.56 9.85
N LEU A 158 -0.82 7.85 10.11
CA LEU A 158 -0.34 8.79 9.09
C LEU A 158 0.96 8.32 8.45
N ARG A 159 1.85 7.72 9.23
CA ARG A 159 3.11 7.15 8.74
C ARG A 159 2.88 6.01 7.73
N ALA A 160 1.95 5.09 8.00
CA ALA A 160 1.64 4.00 7.09
C ALA A 160 0.97 4.51 5.81
N ALA A 161 0.06 5.49 5.92
CA ALA A 161 -0.55 6.13 4.76
C ALA A 161 0.51 6.82 3.88
N ARG A 162 1.41 7.61 4.47
CA ARG A 162 2.55 8.24 3.77
C ARG A 162 3.42 7.22 3.06
N ALA A 163 3.83 6.15 3.76
CA ALA A 163 4.67 5.11 3.16
C ALA A 163 4.00 4.46 1.94
N LEU A 164 2.72 4.12 2.04
CA LEU A 164 1.97 3.50 0.94
C LEU A 164 1.78 4.46 -0.24
N LEU A 165 1.34 5.70 0.01
CA LEU A 165 1.08 6.67 -1.06
C LEU A 165 2.38 7.09 -1.77
N CYS A 166 3.46 7.33 -1.02
CA CYS A 166 4.77 7.62 -1.60
C CYS A 166 5.25 6.46 -2.49
N GLU A 167 5.10 5.21 -2.04
CA GLU A 167 5.51 4.03 -2.80
C GLU A 167 4.68 3.88 -4.09
N ALA A 168 3.35 4.06 -4.00
CA ALA A 168 2.46 3.95 -5.14
C ALA A 168 2.82 4.94 -6.26
N VAL A 169 3.18 6.18 -5.90
CA VAL A 169 3.60 7.20 -6.86
C VAL A 169 5.00 6.91 -7.42
N GLN A 170 5.96 6.50 -6.57
CA GLN A 170 7.32 6.18 -7.02
C GLN A 170 7.39 4.98 -7.97
N LYS A 171 6.59 3.94 -7.70
CA LYS A 171 6.47 2.77 -8.59
C LYS A 171 5.60 3.07 -9.82
N ALA A 172 5.15 4.32 -10.01
CA ALA A 172 4.28 4.76 -11.10
C ALA A 172 2.97 3.94 -11.21
N MET A 173 2.48 3.43 -10.08
CA MET A 173 1.22 2.69 -10.03
C MET A 173 0.01 3.63 -10.12
N ALA A 174 0.13 4.82 -9.52
CA ALA A 174 -0.87 5.87 -9.59
C ALA A 174 -0.18 7.23 -9.56
N THR A 175 -0.79 8.23 -10.19
CA THR A 175 -0.35 9.63 -10.10
C THR A 175 -1.02 10.35 -8.92
N PRO A 176 -0.43 11.42 -8.37
CA PRO A 176 -1.08 12.24 -7.35
C PRO A 176 -2.46 12.76 -7.78
N ALA A 177 -2.64 13.09 -9.07
CA ALA A 177 -3.91 13.54 -9.61
C ALA A 177 -5.00 12.44 -9.56
N GLN A 178 -4.66 11.21 -9.95
CA GLN A 178 -5.60 10.08 -9.88
C GLN A 178 -6.02 9.79 -8.43
N ILE A 179 -5.09 9.84 -7.48
CA ILE A 179 -5.39 9.63 -6.05
C ILE A 179 -6.25 10.79 -5.52
N THR A 180 -5.98 12.03 -5.94
CA THR A 180 -6.79 13.21 -5.59
C THR A 180 -8.25 13.01 -6.02
N ASP A 181 -8.47 12.51 -7.24
CA ASP A 181 -9.81 12.30 -7.78
C ASP A 181 -10.58 11.20 -7.04
N GLU A 182 -9.91 10.12 -6.63
CA GLU A 182 -10.51 9.11 -5.75
C GLU A 182 -10.89 9.69 -4.38
N LEU A 183 -10.01 10.50 -3.78
CA LEU A 183 -10.24 11.11 -2.45
C LEU A 183 -11.29 12.23 -2.47
N ARG A 184 -11.61 12.83 -3.62
CA ARG A 184 -12.61 13.91 -3.73
C ARG A 184 -14.00 13.45 -3.27
N SER A 185 -14.36 12.22 -3.59
CA SER A 185 -15.66 11.63 -3.22
C SER A 185 -15.63 10.81 -1.92
N ALA A 186 -14.44 10.63 -1.34
CA ALA A 186 -14.22 9.81 -0.16
C ALA A 186 -14.79 10.44 1.12
N ARG A 187 -15.80 9.79 1.72
CA ARG A 187 -16.46 10.25 2.96
C ARG A 187 -16.40 9.22 4.09
N TRP A 188 -15.20 8.70 4.38
CA TRP A 188 -14.95 7.83 5.54
C TRP A 188 -13.87 8.44 6.46
N PRO A 189 -13.81 8.05 7.74
CA PRO A 189 -12.90 8.65 8.72
C PRO A 189 -11.42 8.67 8.29
N GLY A 190 -10.92 7.57 7.69
CA GLY A 190 -9.53 7.44 7.22
C GLY A 190 -9.16 8.33 6.04
N SER A 191 -10.14 8.96 5.36
CA SER A 191 -9.88 9.80 4.19
C SER A 191 -9.12 11.09 4.52
N GLN A 192 -9.20 11.60 5.77
CA GLN A 192 -8.42 12.78 6.17
C GLN A 192 -6.93 12.47 6.27
N VAL A 193 -6.57 11.31 6.85
CA VAL A 193 -5.18 10.85 6.94
C VAL A 193 -4.59 10.62 5.55
N ALA A 194 -5.36 10.01 4.65
CA ALA A 194 -4.95 9.82 3.26
C ALA A 194 -4.74 11.16 2.52
N ARG A 195 -5.61 12.16 2.74
CA ARG A 195 -5.43 13.51 2.18
C ARG A 195 -4.15 14.17 2.69
N ARG A 196 -3.92 14.17 4.01
CA ARG A 196 -2.69 14.72 4.60
C ARG A 196 -1.43 14.06 4.03
N ALA A 197 -1.45 12.73 3.85
CA ALA A 197 -0.35 11.99 3.24
C ALA A 197 -0.16 12.37 1.76
N LEU A 198 -1.25 12.52 1.00
CA LEU A 198 -1.21 12.96 -0.39
C LEU A 198 -0.63 14.38 -0.52
N ASP A 199 -0.94 15.29 0.40
CA ASP A 199 -0.38 16.65 0.39
C ASP A 199 1.17 16.63 0.51
N ASP A 200 1.74 15.66 1.22
CA ASP A 200 3.20 15.50 1.29
C ASP A 200 3.77 14.95 -0.03
N VAL A 201 3.06 14.00 -0.65
CA VAL A 201 3.47 13.44 -1.95
C VAL A 201 3.41 14.48 -3.06
N VAL A 202 2.37 15.33 -3.07
CA VAL A 202 2.21 16.43 -4.04
C VAL A 202 3.34 17.45 -3.94
N VAL A 203 3.81 17.73 -2.73
CA VAL A 203 4.95 18.63 -2.49
C VAL A 203 6.29 18.01 -2.87
N GLY A 204 6.34 16.70 -3.04
CA GLY A 204 7.50 15.99 -3.57
C GLY A 204 8.20 15.08 -2.56
N CYS A 205 7.63 14.84 -1.37
CA CYS A 205 8.13 13.83 -0.46
C CYS A 205 7.98 12.42 -1.09
N ARG A 206 9.03 11.62 -0.97
CA ARG A 206 9.13 10.24 -1.49
C ARG A 206 9.20 9.20 -0.39
N SER A 207 9.12 9.57 0.88
CA SER A 207 9.09 8.57 1.94
C SER A 207 8.42 9.11 3.20
N ALA A 208 7.93 8.21 4.06
CA ALA A 208 7.35 8.63 5.33
C ALA A 208 8.36 9.42 6.21
N PRO A 209 9.66 9.06 6.29
CA PRO A 209 10.66 9.90 6.95
C PRO A 209 10.80 11.31 6.35
N GLU A 210 10.71 11.49 5.03
CA GLU A 210 10.72 12.83 4.41
C GLU A 210 9.49 13.64 4.81
N CYS A 211 8.31 13.01 4.84
CA CYS A 211 7.11 13.67 5.34
C CYS A 211 7.22 14.03 6.84
N GLU A 212 7.84 13.18 7.66
CA GLU A 212 8.15 13.47 9.07
C GLU A 212 9.13 14.66 9.18
N LEU A 213 10.10 14.77 8.26
CA LEU A 213 11.04 15.88 8.21
C LEU A 213 10.32 17.17 7.82
N ARG A 214 9.38 17.09 6.88
CA ARG A 214 8.53 18.21 6.49
C ARG A 214 7.69 18.71 7.66
N ASP A 215 7.09 17.81 8.44
CA ASP A 215 6.37 18.18 9.66
C ASP A 215 7.29 18.92 10.64
N ALA A 216 8.55 18.47 10.80
CA ALA A 216 9.50 19.13 11.68
C ALA A 216 9.89 20.53 11.18
N ILE A 217 10.16 20.68 9.87
CA ILE A 217 10.50 21.97 9.26
C ILE A 217 9.34 22.96 9.37
N ALA A 218 8.09 22.49 9.24
CA ALA A 218 6.90 23.33 9.39
C ALA A 218 6.72 23.94 10.79
N MET A 219 7.47 23.47 11.80
CA MET A 219 7.51 24.10 13.13
C MET A 219 8.44 25.32 13.19
N SER A 220 9.31 25.53 12.20
CA SER A 220 10.24 26.66 12.17
C SER A 220 9.56 27.95 11.74
N SER A 221 9.95 29.07 12.35
CA SER A 221 9.61 30.42 11.89
C SER A 221 10.68 31.03 10.97
N GLU A 222 11.84 30.38 10.81
CA GLU A 222 13.00 30.90 10.07
C GLU A 222 13.21 30.22 8.71
N LEU A 223 12.78 28.96 8.59
CA LEU A 223 12.93 28.16 7.39
C LEU A 223 11.71 28.32 6.47
N GLY A 224 11.97 28.61 5.20
CA GLY A 224 10.96 28.43 4.15
C GLY A 224 10.82 26.96 3.75
N GLU A 225 9.77 26.63 2.99
CA GLU A 225 9.59 25.29 2.42
C GLU A 225 10.82 24.92 1.54
N PRO A 226 11.51 23.80 1.81
CA PRO A 226 12.65 23.38 1.01
C PRO A 226 12.21 22.85 -0.35
N LEU A 227 13.16 22.74 -1.28
CA LEU A 227 12.97 21.97 -2.49
C LEU A 227 13.15 20.47 -2.18
N TRP A 228 12.09 19.69 -2.36
CA TRP A 228 12.07 18.25 -2.09
C TRP A 228 12.46 17.44 -3.33
N ASN A 229 13.45 16.57 -3.20
CA ASN A 229 13.83 15.62 -4.26
C ASN A 229 14.09 16.26 -5.64
N VAL A 230 14.61 17.50 -5.65
CA VAL A 230 14.96 18.23 -6.87
C VAL A 230 16.46 18.04 -7.16
N PRO A 231 16.87 17.73 -8.41
CA PRO A 231 18.27 17.69 -8.78
C PRO A 231 18.97 19.03 -8.53
N LEU A 232 20.15 19.00 -7.92
CA LEU A 232 20.96 20.21 -7.76
C LEU A 232 21.47 20.71 -9.12
N PRO A 233 21.53 22.03 -9.34
CA PRO A 233 22.15 22.61 -10.52
C PRO A 233 23.69 22.48 -10.48
N ASP A 234 24.33 22.60 -11.64
CA ASP A 234 25.78 22.79 -11.79
C ASP A 234 26.68 21.73 -11.15
N THR A 235 26.24 20.48 -11.15
CA THR A 235 26.92 19.33 -10.52
C THR A 235 28.01 18.69 -11.38
N GLY A 236 28.46 19.35 -12.46
CA GLY A 236 29.51 18.82 -13.35
C GLY A 236 29.16 17.47 -14.00
N GLY A 237 27.88 17.25 -14.33
CA GLY A 237 27.37 16.02 -14.95
C GLY A 237 26.94 14.92 -13.97
N ARG A 238 26.96 15.16 -12.65
CA ARG A 238 26.47 14.20 -11.64
C ARG A 238 25.04 14.50 -11.21
N THR A 239 24.13 13.53 -11.27
CA THR A 239 22.78 13.75 -10.72
C THR A 239 22.77 13.59 -9.20
N LEU A 240 22.86 14.70 -8.46
CA LEU A 240 22.68 14.74 -7.01
C LEU A 240 21.28 15.25 -6.68
N ILE A 241 20.46 14.40 -6.05
CA ILE A 241 19.09 14.69 -5.68
C ILE A 241 18.97 14.55 -4.16
N PRO A 242 19.10 15.63 -3.38
CA PRO A 242 18.91 15.58 -1.93
C PRO A 242 17.43 15.39 -1.59
N ASP A 243 17.17 14.91 -0.37
CA ASP A 243 15.80 14.74 0.12
C ASP A 243 15.13 16.10 0.34
N ALA A 244 15.85 17.06 0.93
CA ALA A 244 15.43 18.45 1.05
C ALA A 244 16.62 19.41 0.82
N CYS A 245 16.35 20.58 0.23
CA CYS A 245 17.36 21.55 -0.15
C CYS A 245 16.91 23.00 0.05
N TRP A 246 17.81 23.83 0.59
CA TRP A 246 17.73 25.30 0.59
C TRP A 246 18.87 25.87 -0.28
N PRO A 247 18.60 26.16 -1.56
CA PRO A 247 19.63 26.63 -2.49
C PRO A 247 20.26 27.97 -2.08
N ASP A 248 19.46 28.87 -1.50
CA ASP A 248 19.86 30.18 -0.99
C ASP A 248 20.83 30.12 0.20
N ALA A 249 20.98 28.94 0.82
CA ALA A 249 21.92 28.67 1.90
C ALA A 249 23.01 27.67 1.54
N ARG A 250 22.93 27.04 0.35
CA ARG A 250 23.71 25.85 -0.01
C ARG A 250 23.67 24.75 1.05
N VAL A 251 22.48 24.47 1.58
CA VAL A 251 22.25 23.40 2.57
C VAL A 251 21.35 22.32 1.99
N VAL A 252 21.74 21.07 2.21
CA VAL A 252 20.93 19.89 1.89
C VAL A 252 20.74 19.02 3.13
N VAL A 253 19.59 18.36 3.21
CA VAL A 253 19.30 17.32 4.19
C VAL A 253 19.23 15.98 3.47
N GLU A 254 19.84 14.97 4.08
CA GLU A 254 19.83 13.59 3.60
C GLU A 254 19.35 12.69 4.74
N ILE A 255 18.24 11.98 4.51
CA ILE A 255 17.63 11.06 5.44
C ILE A 255 18.31 9.69 5.29
N ASP A 256 19.22 9.43 6.21
CA ASP A 256 20.07 8.26 6.18
C ASP A 256 19.34 7.05 6.77
N SER A 257 18.84 6.17 5.90
CA SER A 257 18.23 4.89 6.28
C SER A 257 19.26 3.80 6.62
N ALA A 258 20.57 4.08 6.56
CA ALA A 258 21.64 3.09 6.78
C ALA A 258 21.63 2.42 8.16
N GLN A 259 20.85 2.91 9.13
CA GLN A 259 20.69 2.22 10.43
C GLN A 259 19.94 0.87 10.35
N TRP A 260 19.38 0.51 9.19
CA TRP A 260 18.65 -0.76 8.98
C TRP A 260 19.38 -1.84 8.18
N HIS A 261 20.57 -1.58 7.62
CA HIS A 261 21.28 -2.61 6.83
C HIS A 261 22.77 -2.69 7.16
N ARG A 262 23.13 -3.80 7.81
CA ARG A 262 24.45 -4.17 8.36
C ARG A 262 25.51 -4.61 7.31
N PHE A 263 25.50 -4.06 6.09
CA PHE A 263 26.45 -4.43 5.04
C PHE A 263 27.24 -3.22 4.50
N GLY A 264 28.58 -3.37 4.45
CA GLY A 264 29.57 -2.29 4.31
C GLY A 264 29.56 -1.48 3.01
N ASP A 265 29.01 -2.02 1.91
CA ASP A 265 29.02 -1.36 0.59
C ASP A 265 28.23 -0.04 0.55
N ARG A 266 27.28 0.15 1.47
CA ARG A 266 26.49 1.40 1.56
C ARG A 266 27.20 2.53 2.31
N VAL A 267 28.19 2.23 3.16
CA VAL A 267 28.95 3.26 3.88
C VAL A 267 29.79 4.06 2.90
N GLU A 268 30.52 3.37 2.01
CA GLU A 268 31.36 4.01 1.01
C GLU A 268 30.53 4.86 0.02
N ALA A 269 29.35 4.38 -0.39
CA ALA A 269 28.45 5.15 -1.26
C ALA A 269 27.96 6.45 -0.58
N THR A 270 27.59 6.38 0.70
CA THR A 270 27.20 7.56 1.49
C THR A 270 28.36 8.54 1.65
N GLU A 271 29.57 8.05 1.92
CA GLU A 271 30.79 8.88 2.01
C GLU A 271 31.11 9.57 0.69
N ARG A 272 31.14 8.82 -0.43
CA ARG A 272 31.36 9.37 -1.77
C ARG A 272 30.32 10.44 -2.13
N ARG A 273 29.06 10.23 -1.75
CA ARG A 273 27.98 11.20 -1.96
C ARG A 273 28.17 12.47 -1.13
N ARG A 274 28.52 12.35 0.16
CA ARG A 274 28.83 13.51 1.01
C ARG A 274 30.05 14.28 0.52
N ALA A 275 31.09 13.58 0.06
CA ALA A 275 32.26 14.20 -0.56
C ALA A 275 31.90 14.96 -1.85
N ALA A 276 30.97 14.43 -2.66
CA ALA A 276 30.48 15.13 -3.85
C ALA A 276 29.73 16.42 -3.50
N TYR A 277 28.87 16.42 -2.48
CA TYR A 277 28.24 17.64 -1.99
C TYR A 277 29.27 18.67 -1.49
N ALA A 278 30.24 18.23 -0.69
CA ALA A 278 31.28 19.11 -0.17
C ALA A 278 32.14 19.73 -1.28
N ALA A 279 32.52 18.96 -2.30
CA ALA A 279 33.28 19.45 -3.46
C ALA A 279 32.54 20.53 -4.24
N LEU A 280 31.20 20.52 -4.20
CA LEU A 280 30.32 21.52 -4.81
C LEU A 280 29.95 22.67 -3.84
N GLY A 281 30.52 22.69 -2.63
CA GLY A 281 30.29 23.72 -1.62
C GLY A 281 28.94 23.60 -0.90
N TRP A 282 28.30 22.43 -0.93
CA TRP A 282 27.07 22.17 -0.19
C TRP A 282 27.34 21.64 1.22
N THR A 283 26.61 22.18 2.19
CA THR A 283 26.61 21.65 3.56
C THR A 283 25.53 20.57 3.69
N VAL A 284 25.93 19.36 4.08
CA VAL A 284 25.02 18.22 4.25
C VAL A 284 24.66 18.06 5.73
N VAL A 285 23.35 18.02 6.02
CA VAL A 285 22.81 17.68 7.34
C VAL A 285 22.25 16.26 7.29
N PRO A 286 22.98 15.23 7.76
CA PRO A 286 22.47 13.88 7.79
C PRO A 286 21.46 13.69 8.93
N VAL A 287 20.31 13.11 8.61
CA VAL A 287 19.22 12.89 9.58
C VAL A 287 18.84 11.40 9.59
N SER A 288 18.97 10.75 10.73
CA SER A 288 18.41 9.40 10.90
C SER A 288 16.90 9.49 11.11
N PRO A 289 16.09 8.63 10.45
CA PRO A 289 14.65 8.54 10.73
C PRO A 289 14.33 8.29 12.21
N ARG A 290 15.18 7.54 12.92
CA ARG A 290 14.99 7.28 14.35
C ARG A 290 15.20 8.54 15.17
N ARG A 291 16.27 9.28 14.87
CA ARG A 291 16.60 10.53 15.56
C ARG A 291 15.55 11.61 15.28
N LEU A 292 15.09 11.72 14.05
CA LEU A 292 14.01 12.64 13.67
C LEU A 292 12.75 12.43 14.51
N ARG A 293 12.36 11.18 14.75
CA ARG A 293 11.18 10.88 15.58
C ARG A 293 11.43 11.07 17.08
N ALA A 294 12.62 10.74 17.56
CA ALA A 294 12.95 10.82 18.99
C ALA A 294 13.19 12.27 19.43
N GLU A 295 13.80 13.08 18.56
CA GLU A 295 14.33 14.40 18.88
C GLU A 295 14.03 15.43 17.76
N PRO A 296 12.75 15.59 17.33
CA PRO A 296 12.41 16.43 16.17
C PRO A 296 12.85 17.89 16.33
N VAL A 297 12.74 18.44 17.54
CA VAL A 297 13.15 19.82 17.86
C VAL A 297 14.68 19.98 17.77
N ALA A 298 15.45 18.99 18.22
CA ALA A 298 16.92 19.05 18.14
C ALA A 298 17.41 18.90 16.69
N VAL A 299 16.74 18.04 15.90
CA VAL A 299 17.01 17.93 14.46
C VAL A 299 16.67 19.24 13.75
N LEU A 300 15.53 19.85 14.07
CA LEU A 300 15.14 21.14 13.51
C LEU A 300 16.17 22.23 13.82
N ALA A 301 16.56 22.38 15.09
CA ALA A 301 17.56 23.36 15.51
C ALA A 301 18.90 23.19 14.80
N GLN A 302 19.31 21.94 14.53
CA GLN A 302 20.50 21.65 13.74
C GLN A 302 20.37 22.13 12.29
N ILE A 303 19.21 21.90 11.66
CA ILE A 303 18.93 22.36 10.29
C ILE A 303 18.91 23.89 10.24
N GLU A 304 18.22 24.54 11.18
CA GLU A 304 18.18 26.01 11.30
C GLU A 304 19.58 26.62 11.43
N ALA A 305 20.42 26.05 12.31
CA ALA A 305 21.80 26.49 12.47
C ALA A 305 22.61 26.34 11.17
N ALA A 306 22.44 25.24 10.44
CA ALA A 306 23.12 25.01 9.17
C ALA A 306 22.68 26.00 8.09
N VAL A 307 21.36 26.24 7.96
CA VAL A 307 20.79 27.19 6.99
C VAL A 307 21.23 28.61 7.30
N ARG A 308 21.20 29.02 8.58
CA ARG A 308 21.68 30.34 9.01
C ARG A 308 23.16 30.56 8.67
N ALA A 309 24.01 29.59 9.01
CA ALA A 309 25.43 29.65 8.66
C ALA A 309 25.68 29.65 7.14
N GLY A 310 24.87 28.91 6.38
CA GLY A 310 24.88 28.89 4.92
C GLY A 310 24.61 30.26 4.31
N ARG A 311 23.51 30.91 4.72
CA ARG A 311 23.13 32.26 4.28
C ARG A 311 24.22 33.29 4.61
N THR A 312 24.77 33.26 5.83
CA THR A 312 25.84 34.19 6.24
C THR A 312 27.10 34.04 5.37
N ARG A 313 27.50 32.82 5.02
CA ARG A 313 28.68 32.59 4.15
C ARG A 313 28.50 33.13 2.75
N LEU A 314 27.29 33.02 2.18
CA LEU A 314 27.00 33.52 0.84
C LEU A 314 26.94 35.04 0.80
N VAL A 315 26.45 35.68 1.86
CA VAL A 315 26.47 37.15 1.99
C VAL A 315 27.89 37.68 2.18
N ALA A 316 28.74 36.99 2.96
CA ALA A 316 30.11 37.43 3.22
C ALA A 316 31.09 37.17 2.05
N GLY A 317 30.72 36.29 1.12
CA GLY A 317 31.52 35.95 -0.07
C GLY A 317 31.07 36.63 -1.36
N ALA A 318 30.00 37.44 -1.31
CA ALA A 318 29.50 38.27 -2.41
C ALA A 318 30.03 39.71 -2.29
#